data_AF-A0A077R7P6-F1
#
_entry.id   AF-A0A077R7P6-F1
#
_cell.length_a   1.000
_cell.length_b   1.000
_cell.length_c   1.000
_cell.angle_alpha   90.00
_cell.angle_beta   90.00
_cell.angle_gamma   90.00
#
_symmetry.space_group_name_H-M   'P 1'
#
loop_
_entity.id
_entity.type
_entity.pdbx_description
1 polymer ?
#
loop_
_entity_poly.entity_id
_entity_poly.type
_entity_poly.pdbx_seq_one_letter_code
_entity_poly.pdbx_strand_id
1 'polypeptide(L)'
;MASIGLNAASTSSRGALTMASSTSRRSIMSSASLRPRLFSVAPVASTSAPLRTFIRDSASSWSASSASWTSSQSSPPPPSSSTTYGVASQSHIPIPHPLPARVFSNASSNSSSSSFSSTSHPPYSKTFSTTSSLYASHHFDTQAFAQRLEASGISREQADILTEALRDVIDESISNLAKGLVTREEGDQTNYTQKVDFTRLKSELQLLERNDFALMKSENERLMADVEKLKQRLREEITRTTAGVRLDLNLEKGRIRDESAVHALKIKEVDTRIESEIAGLRTSIQSAKFNVLQYLVGVATGAGALLLAYLRMFR
;
A
#
# COMPACT_ATOMS: atom_id res chain seq x y z
N MET A 1 62.92 -11.50 2.16
CA MET A 1 62.04 -12.68 2.32
C MET A 1 62.72 -13.60 3.29
N ALA A 2 62.13 -13.86 4.45
CA ALA A 2 62.76 -14.62 5.52
C ALA A 2 61.75 -15.54 6.23
N SER A 3 62.08 -16.83 6.22
CA SER A 3 62.09 -17.70 7.39
C SER A 3 60.78 -18.16 8.06
N ILE A 4 60.69 -19.50 8.13
CA ILE A 4 60.12 -20.34 9.20
C ILE A 4 58.61 -20.55 9.16
N GLY A 5 58.23 -21.80 8.93
CA GLY A 5 56.92 -22.36 9.24
C GLY A 5 57.03 -23.55 10.20
N LEU A 6 55.86 -23.97 10.69
CA LEU A 6 55.54 -25.29 11.27
C LEU A 6 56.37 -25.75 12.49
N ASN A 7 55.79 -25.53 13.68
CA ASN A 7 56.05 -26.38 14.84
C ASN A 7 54.99 -27.50 14.91
N ALA A 8 55.45 -28.73 15.16
CA ALA A 8 54.60 -29.87 15.46
C ALA A 8 54.77 -30.27 16.93
N ALA A 9 53.67 -30.66 17.59
CA ALA A 9 53.73 -31.33 18.89
C ALA A 9 52.58 -32.34 19.02
N SER A 10 52.96 -33.61 19.12
CA SER A 10 52.09 -34.72 19.51
C SER A 10 51.85 -34.69 21.03
N THR A 11 50.72 -35.22 21.52
CA THR A 11 50.76 -36.41 22.42
C THR A 11 49.39 -36.88 22.94
N SER A 12 49.22 -38.20 22.80
CA SER A 12 48.70 -39.16 23.79
C SER A 12 47.19 -39.26 24.11
N SER A 13 46.77 -40.52 24.10
CA SER A 13 45.44 -41.06 24.35
C SER A 13 45.30 -41.69 25.74
N ARG A 14 44.17 -41.45 26.40
CA ARG A 14 43.54 -42.25 27.49
C ARG A 14 42.03 -41.93 27.40
N GLY A 15 41.07 -42.79 27.74
CA GLY A 15 41.03 -44.12 28.33
C GLY A 15 39.58 -44.34 28.82
N ALA A 16 39.01 -45.53 28.68
CA ALA A 16 37.56 -45.75 28.79
C ALA A 16 37.01 -45.84 30.25
N LEU A 17 35.74 -46.29 30.39
CA LEU A 17 34.89 -46.44 31.59
C LEU A 17 34.06 -45.16 31.89
N THR A 18 32.79 -45.18 32.34
CA THR A 18 32.04 -46.20 33.11
C THR A 18 30.53 -46.28 32.78
N MET A 19 29.95 -47.48 32.99
CA MET A 19 28.65 -47.82 33.61
C MET A 19 27.30 -47.19 33.16
N ALA A 20 26.31 -48.08 33.03
CA ALA A 20 24.89 -47.76 32.91
C ALA A 20 24.16 -47.80 34.27
N SER A 21 23.01 -47.13 34.36
CA SER A 21 22.01 -47.41 35.42
C SER A 21 20.59 -47.06 34.96
N SER A 22 19.74 -48.08 34.87
CA SER A 22 18.29 -47.97 34.67
C SER A 22 17.57 -47.68 35.99
N THR A 23 16.44 -46.94 35.97
CA THR A 23 15.38 -47.08 37.00
C THR A 23 14.01 -46.68 36.44
N SER A 24 12.99 -47.49 36.73
CA SER A 24 11.61 -47.35 36.26
C SER A 24 10.72 -46.49 37.18
N ARG A 25 9.61 -45.97 36.62
CA ARG A 25 8.25 -45.91 37.23
C ARG A 25 7.24 -45.50 36.14
N ARG A 26 6.35 -46.40 35.68
CA ARG A 26 4.93 -46.57 36.12
C ARG A 26 4.09 -45.30 35.97
N SER A 27 3.26 -45.18 34.91
CA SER A 27 1.84 -45.64 34.80
C SER A 27 0.85 -44.65 35.44
N ILE A 28 -0.23 -44.22 34.76
CA ILE A 28 -1.53 -44.93 34.63
C ILE A 28 -2.44 -44.18 33.62
N MET A 29 -3.14 -44.95 32.73
CA MET A 29 -4.51 -44.81 32.14
C MET A 29 -5.09 -43.40 31.75
N SER A 30 -6.05 -43.21 30.83
CA SER A 30 -7.09 -44.10 30.28
C SER A 30 -7.74 -43.54 28.99
N SER A 31 -8.37 -44.40 28.17
CA SER A 31 -9.64 -44.22 27.37
C SER A 31 -9.97 -42.90 26.63
N ALA A 32 -10.62 -42.86 25.45
CA ALA A 32 -11.26 -43.87 24.61
C ALA A 32 -11.40 -43.39 23.14
N SER A 33 -11.92 -44.28 22.28
CA SER A 33 -12.08 -44.11 20.82
C SER A 33 -13.48 -43.61 20.40
N LEU A 34 -13.66 -43.41 19.08
CA LEU A 34 -14.90 -43.47 18.26
C LEU A 34 -15.44 -42.15 17.63
N ARG A 35 -15.16 -42.01 16.32
CA ARG A 35 -16.10 -41.58 15.25
C ARG A 35 -16.71 -42.84 14.59
N PRO A 36 -17.61 -42.81 13.57
CA PRO A 36 -18.46 -41.72 13.00
C PRO A 36 -19.96 -42.11 12.87
N ARG A 37 -20.82 -41.22 12.34
CA ARG A 37 -21.99 -41.60 11.50
C ARG A 37 -22.31 -40.56 10.41
N LEU A 38 -22.98 -41.02 9.35
CA LEU A 38 -23.32 -40.34 8.09
C LEU A 38 -24.82 -40.05 7.96
N PHE A 39 -25.18 -38.92 7.33
CA PHE A 39 -26.39 -38.66 6.50
C PHE A 39 -26.02 -37.41 5.65
N SER A 40 -25.99 -37.39 4.30
CA SER A 40 -26.98 -37.74 3.26
C SER A 40 -28.20 -36.81 3.23
N VAL A 41 -28.27 -35.95 2.19
CA VAL A 41 -29.44 -35.67 1.31
C VAL A 41 -29.09 -34.49 0.37
N ALA A 42 -29.53 -34.58 -0.90
CA ALA A 42 -29.58 -33.48 -1.88
C ALA A 42 -31.02 -33.38 -2.45
N PRO A 43 -31.44 -32.25 -3.03
CA PRO A 43 -31.68 -32.29 -4.50
C PRO A 43 -31.53 -30.96 -5.30
N VAL A 44 -31.45 -31.17 -6.62
CA VAL A 44 -31.78 -30.35 -7.82
C VAL A 44 -33.11 -29.55 -7.72
N ALA A 45 -33.46 -28.50 -8.50
CA ALA A 45 -32.74 -27.43 -9.26
C ALA A 45 -33.77 -26.40 -9.83
N SER A 46 -33.31 -25.20 -10.24
CA SER A 46 -33.87 -24.27 -11.27
C SER A 46 -35.32 -23.73 -11.19
N THR A 47 -35.51 -22.39 -11.32
CA THR A 47 -36.34 -21.69 -12.37
C THR A 47 -36.59 -20.18 -12.09
N SER A 48 -36.46 -19.35 -13.14
CA SER A 48 -37.02 -17.97 -13.36
C SER A 48 -36.58 -16.75 -12.51
N ALA A 49 -36.61 -15.58 -13.16
CA ALA A 49 -36.27 -14.23 -12.68
C ALA A 49 -37.50 -13.29 -12.86
N PRO A 50 -37.38 -11.95 -12.96
CA PRO A 50 -36.68 -10.95 -12.12
C PRO A 50 -37.67 -9.93 -11.51
N LEU A 51 -37.24 -9.02 -10.61
CA LEU A 51 -37.91 -7.71 -10.44
C LEU A 51 -36.98 -6.66 -9.81
N ARG A 52 -37.14 -5.40 -10.24
CA ARG A 52 -36.38 -4.22 -9.80
C ARG A 52 -36.83 -3.73 -8.42
N THR A 53 -35.88 -3.26 -7.60
CA THR A 53 -36.05 -2.04 -6.77
C THR A 53 -34.76 -1.22 -6.76
N PHE A 54 -34.91 0.08 -6.51
CA PHE A 54 -33.87 1.11 -6.65
C PHE A 54 -33.08 1.36 -5.33
N ILE A 55 -32.06 2.22 -5.47
CA ILE A 55 -31.36 3.06 -4.48
C ILE A 55 -30.00 2.53 -4.03
N ARG A 56 -28.93 3.11 -4.60
CA ARG A 56 -28.01 4.00 -3.88
C ARG A 56 -26.99 4.63 -4.83
N ASP A 57 -27.08 5.95 -5.02
CA ASP A 57 -25.97 6.74 -5.57
C ASP A 57 -24.81 6.81 -4.58
N SER A 58 -23.58 6.74 -5.09
CA SER A 58 -22.44 7.58 -4.68
C SER A 58 -21.28 7.37 -5.66
N ALA A 59 -20.72 8.47 -6.16
CA ALA A 59 -19.84 8.49 -7.32
C ALA A 59 -18.37 8.16 -7.02
N SER A 60 -17.68 7.59 -8.01
CA SER A 60 -16.22 7.75 -8.22
C SER A 60 -15.83 7.37 -9.64
N SER A 61 -16.05 8.27 -10.60
CA SER A 61 -15.57 8.11 -11.97
C SER A 61 -14.08 8.43 -12.07
N TRP A 62 -13.23 7.41 -12.29
CA TRP A 62 -11.88 7.62 -12.80
C TRP A 62 -11.91 7.66 -14.33
N SER A 63 -11.85 8.86 -14.89
CA SER A 63 -11.70 9.04 -16.33
C SER A 63 -10.26 8.79 -16.76
N ALA A 64 -10.05 7.76 -17.57
CA ALA A 64 -8.82 7.59 -18.33
C ALA A 64 -8.86 8.53 -19.55
N SER A 65 -7.80 9.35 -19.72
CA SER A 65 -7.64 10.22 -20.89
C SER A 65 -6.29 9.95 -21.56
N SER A 66 -6.35 9.41 -22.77
CA SER A 66 -5.19 9.09 -23.60
C SER A 66 -4.46 10.34 -24.08
N ALA A 67 -3.12 10.35 -24.00
CA ALA A 67 -2.29 11.42 -24.53
C ALA A 67 -1.77 11.08 -25.93
N SER A 68 -2.40 11.65 -26.97
CA SER A 68 -1.88 11.63 -28.34
C SER A 68 -0.90 12.80 -28.54
N TRP A 69 0.35 12.49 -28.87
CA TRP A 69 1.36 13.51 -29.21
C TRP A 69 1.38 13.72 -30.72
N THR A 70 1.15 14.96 -31.18
CA THR A 70 1.46 15.38 -32.56
C THR A 70 2.24 16.68 -32.55
N SER A 71 3.39 16.68 -33.22
CA SER A 71 4.27 17.84 -33.34
C SER A 71 3.77 18.83 -34.40
N SER A 72 3.97 20.13 -34.17
CA SER A 72 3.85 21.15 -35.22
C SER A 72 4.86 22.28 -35.01
N GLN A 73 5.18 22.98 -36.10
CA GLN A 73 6.40 23.75 -36.29
C GLN A 73 6.11 25.19 -36.74
N SER A 74 7.11 26.08 -36.57
CA SER A 74 7.27 27.43 -37.17
C SER A 74 6.39 28.62 -36.71
N SER A 75 7.08 29.75 -36.55
CA SER A 75 6.65 31.14 -36.23
C SER A 75 6.00 31.87 -37.45
N PRO A 76 5.61 33.18 -37.47
CA PRO A 76 6.07 34.37 -36.69
C PRO A 76 4.99 35.38 -36.18
N PRO A 77 5.35 36.50 -35.48
CA PRO A 77 4.41 37.50 -34.91
C PRO A 77 4.18 38.75 -35.81
N PRO A 78 3.21 39.65 -35.50
CA PRO A 78 3.54 40.98 -34.89
C PRO A 78 2.35 41.59 -34.05
N PRO A 79 2.22 42.92 -33.81
CA PRO A 79 2.93 43.66 -32.76
C PRO A 79 2.02 44.45 -31.79
N SER A 80 2.65 45.11 -30.82
CA SER A 80 2.05 45.97 -29.77
C SER A 80 1.62 47.37 -30.21
N SER A 81 0.53 47.90 -29.65
CA SER A 81 0.39 49.33 -29.32
C SER A 81 -0.74 49.61 -28.31
N SER A 82 -0.57 50.68 -27.54
CA SER A 82 -1.44 51.14 -26.44
C SER A 82 -2.53 52.12 -26.90
N THR A 83 -3.64 52.24 -26.15
CA THR A 83 -4.03 53.48 -25.42
C THR A 83 -5.41 53.35 -24.73
N THR A 84 -5.48 53.89 -23.52
CA THR A 84 -6.64 54.06 -22.61
C THR A 84 -7.78 54.94 -23.16
N TYR A 85 -9.03 54.74 -22.71
CA TYR A 85 -9.98 55.74 -22.15
C TYR A 85 -11.44 55.25 -22.19
N GLY A 86 -12.17 55.38 -21.06
CA GLY A 86 -13.61 55.08 -20.94
C GLY A 86 -14.03 54.75 -19.50
N VAL A 87 -15.02 55.45 -18.93
CA VAL A 87 -15.37 55.44 -17.48
C VAL A 87 -16.89 55.28 -17.26
N ALA A 88 -17.26 54.67 -16.12
CA ALA A 88 -18.62 54.47 -15.54
C ALA A 88 -19.50 53.38 -16.24
N SER A 89 -20.39 52.61 -15.58
CA SER A 89 -21.05 52.68 -14.25
C SER A 89 -21.33 51.24 -13.72
N GLN A 90 -21.03 50.84 -12.46
CA GLN A 90 -21.80 50.95 -11.19
C GLN A 90 -22.82 49.80 -10.86
N SER A 91 -22.50 48.92 -9.88
CA SER A 91 -23.34 48.22 -8.85
C SER A 91 -22.59 46.96 -8.32
N HIS A 92 -22.32 46.66 -7.02
CA HIS A 92 -23.11 46.54 -5.77
C HIS A 92 -23.99 45.27 -5.68
N ILE A 93 -23.89 44.33 -4.70
CA ILE A 93 -22.95 44.06 -3.56
C ILE A 93 -22.93 42.51 -3.26
N PRO A 94 -22.68 41.97 -2.04
CA PRO A 94 -21.39 41.67 -1.36
C PRO A 94 -20.98 40.17 -1.35
N ILE A 95 -19.71 39.90 -1.01
CA ILE A 95 -19.17 38.56 -0.67
C ILE A 95 -18.92 38.48 0.86
N PRO A 96 -19.28 37.40 1.57
CA PRO A 96 -19.06 37.29 3.02
C PRO A 96 -17.61 36.94 3.40
N HIS A 97 -17.15 37.52 4.52
CA HIS A 97 -15.81 37.32 5.10
C HIS A 97 -15.67 35.99 5.85
N PRO A 98 -14.46 35.45 5.94
CA PRO A 98 -13.90 35.17 7.28
C PRO A 98 -12.41 35.53 7.44
N LEU A 99 -12.00 35.78 8.69
CA LEU A 99 -10.62 35.98 9.17
C LEU A 99 -10.35 35.01 10.36
N PRO A 100 -9.11 34.84 10.84
CA PRO A 100 -7.98 34.29 10.08
C PRO A 100 -7.21 33.20 10.88
N ALA A 101 -6.77 32.12 10.22
CA ALA A 101 -5.88 31.13 10.85
C ALA A 101 -4.42 31.60 10.82
N ARG A 102 -3.75 31.66 11.98
CA ARG A 102 -2.31 31.97 12.08
C ARG A 102 -1.46 30.79 11.58
N VAL A 103 -0.68 31.03 10.53
CA VAL A 103 0.47 30.19 10.15
C VAL A 103 1.70 30.73 10.87
N PHE A 104 2.47 29.87 11.53
CA PHE A 104 3.79 30.22 12.05
C PHE A 104 4.89 29.64 11.17
N SER A 105 5.78 30.53 10.70
CA SER A 105 6.90 30.20 9.82
C SER A 105 8.04 29.54 10.59
N ASN A 106 8.61 28.48 10.03
CA ASN A 106 9.82 27.84 10.55
C ASN A 106 11.05 28.69 10.23
N ALA A 107 11.78 29.14 11.26
CA ALA A 107 13.03 29.89 11.10
C ALA A 107 14.24 29.03 11.50
N SER A 108 15.06 28.67 10.51
CA SER A 108 16.31 27.94 10.71
C SER A 108 17.42 28.91 11.13
N SER A 109 18.13 28.61 12.21
CA SER A 109 19.46 29.19 12.49
C SER A 109 20.38 28.12 13.09
N ASN A 110 21.66 28.20 12.73
CA ASN A 110 22.64 27.13 12.89
C ASN A 110 23.88 27.68 13.60
N SER A 111 24.26 27.13 14.75
CA SER A 111 25.60 27.37 15.34
C SER A 111 26.01 26.35 16.42
N SER A 112 27.06 25.60 16.08
CA SER A 112 28.18 25.19 16.95
C SER A 112 27.91 24.70 18.39
N SER A 113 27.92 23.36 18.52
CA SER A 113 28.75 22.59 19.48
C SER A 113 29.32 23.30 20.72
N SER A 114 28.87 22.86 21.90
CA SER A 114 29.68 22.85 23.13
C SER A 114 29.36 21.61 23.99
N SER A 115 30.25 21.31 24.93
CA SER A 115 30.45 19.95 25.46
C SER A 115 29.42 19.46 26.48
N PHE A 116 29.38 18.13 26.59
CA PHE A 116 28.77 17.35 27.67
C PHE A 116 29.18 17.83 29.07
N SER A 117 28.21 17.95 29.98
CA SER A 117 28.41 17.72 31.42
C SER A 117 27.10 17.35 32.12
N SER A 118 27.00 16.05 32.45
CA SER A 118 26.31 15.45 33.59
C SER A 118 25.39 16.29 34.49
N THR A 119 24.20 15.71 34.74
CA THR A 119 23.47 15.78 36.02
C THR A 119 22.77 17.09 36.37
N SER A 120 21.48 17.15 36.05
CA SER A 120 20.48 17.78 36.93
C SER A 120 19.12 17.10 36.76
N HIS A 121 18.61 16.51 37.85
CA HIS A 121 17.23 16.03 37.91
C HIS A 121 16.28 17.23 37.88
N PRO A 122 15.07 17.13 37.29
CA PRO A 122 14.05 18.16 37.50
C PRO A 122 13.70 18.18 38.99
N PRO A 123 13.74 19.36 39.66
CA PRO A 123 13.26 19.47 41.02
C PRO A 123 11.74 19.41 40.98
N TYR A 124 11.19 18.20 41.07
CA TYR A 124 9.85 18.02 41.60
C TYR A 124 9.89 18.45 43.06
N SER A 125 9.78 19.76 43.31
CA SER A 125 9.46 20.31 44.62
C SER A 125 8.03 19.91 44.95
N LYS A 126 7.85 18.63 45.29
CA LYS A 126 6.70 18.16 46.05
C LYS A 126 6.83 18.81 47.41
N THR A 127 6.30 20.02 47.52
CA THR A 127 5.94 20.63 48.80
C THR A 127 4.81 19.78 49.39
N PHE A 128 5.19 18.61 49.90
CA PHE A 128 4.42 17.93 50.90
C PHE A 128 4.42 18.85 52.11
N SER A 129 3.39 19.69 52.21
CA SER A 129 3.00 20.27 53.47
C SER A 129 2.65 19.10 54.38
N THR A 130 3.65 18.60 55.10
CA THR A 130 3.42 17.74 56.25
C THR A 130 2.63 18.59 57.23
N THR A 131 1.30 18.53 57.15
CA THR A 131 0.43 19.02 58.20
C THR A 131 0.93 18.36 59.47
N SER A 132 1.55 19.14 60.34
CA SER A 132 2.05 18.62 61.61
C SER A 132 0.86 18.04 62.35
N SER A 133 1.07 16.93 63.03
CA SER A 133 -0.01 16.17 63.65
C SER A 133 -0.91 17.09 64.48
N LEU A 134 -2.16 17.28 64.05
CA LEU A 134 -3.20 17.97 64.83
C LEU A 134 -3.72 17.10 66.00
N TYR A 135 -2.95 16.08 66.40
CA TYR A 135 -2.95 15.52 67.75
C TYR A 135 -2.07 16.32 68.72
N ALA A 136 -1.70 17.56 68.39
CA ALA A 136 -1.54 18.58 69.43
C ALA A 136 -2.90 18.71 70.14
N SER A 137 -3.05 18.02 71.26
CA SER A 137 -4.27 17.93 72.04
C SER A 137 -4.60 19.28 72.66
N HIS A 138 -5.19 20.17 71.85
CA HIS A 138 -5.77 21.44 72.28
C HIS A 138 -7.06 21.16 73.07
N HIS A 139 -6.88 20.59 74.25
CA HIS A 139 -7.90 20.55 75.26
C HIS A 139 -8.24 21.99 75.62
N PHE A 140 -9.49 22.38 75.34
CA PHE A 140 -10.00 23.68 75.74
C PHE A 140 -10.01 23.74 77.28
N ASP A 141 -9.16 24.61 77.85
CA ASP A 141 -9.04 24.76 79.30
C ASP A 141 -10.25 25.52 79.85
N THR A 142 -11.28 24.76 80.20
CA THR A 142 -12.54 25.26 80.74
C THR A 142 -12.34 25.99 82.08
N GLN A 143 -11.37 25.58 82.91
CA GLN A 143 -11.16 26.17 84.22
C GLN A 143 -10.48 27.54 84.12
N ALA A 144 -9.43 27.65 83.31
CA ALA A 144 -8.77 28.94 83.07
C ALA A 144 -9.68 29.92 82.30
N PHE A 145 -10.57 29.42 81.44
CA PHE A 145 -11.55 30.27 80.76
C PHE A 145 -12.62 30.80 81.73
N ALA A 146 -13.24 29.93 82.56
CA ALA A 146 -14.23 30.34 83.56
C ALA A 146 -13.66 31.37 84.54
N GLN A 147 -12.45 31.13 85.10
CA GLN A 147 -11.79 32.07 86.01
C GLN A 147 -11.58 33.47 85.40
N ARG A 148 -11.35 33.55 84.08
CA ARG A 148 -11.23 34.84 83.38
C ARG A 148 -12.57 35.53 83.16
N LEU A 149 -13.67 34.78 82.99
CA LEU A 149 -15.02 35.34 82.95
C LEU A 149 -15.43 35.89 84.33
N GLU A 150 -15.12 35.17 85.42
CA GLU A 150 -15.32 35.64 86.80
C GLU A 150 -14.54 36.94 87.09
N ALA A 151 -13.26 36.99 86.70
CA ALA A 151 -12.44 38.20 86.81
C ALA A 151 -12.96 39.37 85.94
N SER A 152 -13.83 39.09 84.97
CA SER A 152 -14.51 40.08 84.12
C SER A 152 -15.88 40.51 84.67
N GLY A 153 -16.30 40.01 85.84
CA GLY A 153 -17.56 40.37 86.50
C GLY A 153 -18.76 39.48 86.17
N ILE A 154 -18.56 38.34 85.52
CA ILE A 154 -19.61 37.34 85.23
C ILE A 154 -19.75 36.40 86.43
N SER A 155 -20.97 35.94 86.77
CA SER A 155 -21.14 35.01 87.89
C SER A 155 -20.55 33.64 87.58
N ARG A 156 -20.12 32.90 88.62
CA ARG A 156 -19.53 31.56 88.45
C ARG A 156 -20.42 30.62 87.61
N GLU A 157 -21.70 30.56 87.95
CA GLU A 157 -22.69 29.72 87.25
C GLU A 157 -22.84 30.11 85.77
N GLN A 158 -22.83 31.42 85.45
CA GLN A 158 -22.88 31.90 84.07
C GLN A 158 -21.58 31.62 83.31
N ALA A 159 -20.43 31.75 83.97
CA ALA A 159 -19.13 31.43 83.41
C ALA A 159 -19.03 29.94 83.05
N ASP A 160 -19.48 29.05 83.95
CA ASP A 160 -19.49 27.61 83.72
C ASP A 160 -20.42 27.23 82.53
N ILE A 161 -21.64 27.79 82.44
CA ILE A 161 -22.56 27.56 81.31
C ILE A 161 -21.99 28.04 79.97
N LEU A 162 -21.41 29.25 79.92
CA LEU A 162 -20.80 29.79 78.70
C LEU A 162 -19.58 28.98 78.25
N THR A 163 -18.85 28.42 79.21
CA THR A 163 -17.69 27.57 78.97
C THR A 163 -18.08 26.23 78.36
N GLU A 164 -19.15 25.61 78.87
CA GLU A 164 -19.68 24.34 78.32
C GLU A 164 -20.23 24.54 76.89
N ALA A 165 -21.02 25.58 76.65
CA ALA A 165 -21.56 25.87 75.31
C ALA A 165 -20.45 26.16 74.27
N LEU A 166 -19.35 26.81 74.68
CA LEU A 166 -18.20 27.04 73.80
C LEU A 166 -17.42 25.75 73.53
N ARG A 167 -17.34 24.85 74.52
CA ARG A 167 -16.73 23.53 74.37
C ARG A 167 -17.48 22.69 73.33
N ASP A 168 -18.81 22.62 73.39
CA ASP A 168 -19.64 21.89 72.43
C ASP A 168 -19.41 22.38 70.98
N VAL A 169 -19.34 23.70 70.77
CA VAL A 169 -19.08 24.31 69.46
C VAL A 169 -17.66 24.01 68.97
N ILE A 170 -16.66 23.98 69.86
CA ILE A 170 -15.29 23.61 69.53
C ILE A 170 -15.19 22.13 69.17
N ASP A 171 -15.80 21.24 69.96
CA ASP A 171 -15.73 19.79 69.75
C ASP A 171 -16.46 19.36 68.47
N GLU A 172 -17.60 19.98 68.10
CA GLU A 172 -18.24 19.77 66.80
C GLU A 172 -17.40 20.36 65.65
N SER A 173 -16.79 21.53 65.83
CA SER A 173 -15.90 22.15 64.82
C SER A 173 -14.67 21.27 64.52
N ILE A 174 -13.99 20.78 65.57
CA ILE A 174 -12.85 19.85 65.44
C ILE A 174 -13.30 18.54 64.80
N SER A 175 -14.45 17.99 65.20
CA SER A 175 -15.02 16.77 64.60
C SER A 175 -15.35 16.96 63.12
N ASN A 176 -15.91 18.11 62.73
CA ASN A 176 -16.23 18.43 61.35
C ASN A 176 -14.97 18.64 60.49
N LEU A 177 -13.94 19.29 61.02
CA LEU A 177 -12.63 19.39 60.37
C LEU A 177 -11.97 18.01 60.20
N ALA A 178 -12.02 17.17 61.24
CA ALA A 178 -11.46 15.82 61.20
C ALA A 178 -12.13 14.91 60.14
N LYS A 179 -13.46 15.01 59.97
CA LYS A 179 -14.21 14.27 58.93
C LYS A 179 -13.72 14.56 57.49
N GLY A 180 -13.13 15.73 57.24
CA GLY A 180 -12.59 16.12 55.94
C GLY A 180 -11.10 15.81 55.74
N LEU A 181 -10.40 15.29 56.76
CA LEU A 181 -8.98 15.00 56.73
C LEU A 181 -8.72 13.50 56.59
N VAL A 182 -7.81 13.13 55.70
CA VAL A 182 -7.35 11.75 55.51
C VAL A 182 -6.21 11.45 56.49
N THR A 183 -6.23 10.28 57.12
CA THR A 183 -5.14 9.86 58.03
C THR A 183 -3.86 9.62 57.24
N ARG A 184 -2.68 9.79 57.85
CA ARG A 184 -1.41 9.53 57.13
C ARG A 184 -1.29 8.08 56.66
N GLU A 185 -1.74 7.13 57.48
CA GLU A 185 -1.77 5.70 57.15
C GLU A 185 -2.58 5.42 55.87
N GLU A 186 -3.80 5.97 55.79
CA GLU A 186 -4.68 5.84 54.62
C GLU A 186 -4.12 6.57 53.39
N GLY A 187 -3.49 7.73 53.58
CA GLY A 187 -2.76 8.45 52.55
C GLY A 187 -1.57 7.65 51.98
N ASP A 188 -0.80 7.00 52.84
CA ASP A 188 0.35 6.18 52.45
C ASP A 188 -0.11 4.85 51.82
N GLN A 189 -1.18 4.22 52.32
CA GLN A 189 -1.78 3.02 51.74
C GLN A 189 -2.36 3.26 50.34
N THR A 190 -3.09 4.36 50.14
CA THR A 190 -3.59 4.76 48.82
C THR A 190 -2.45 5.10 47.87
N ASN A 191 -1.39 5.79 48.35
CA ASN A 191 -0.21 6.08 47.55
C ASN A 191 0.57 4.81 47.14
N TYR A 192 0.70 3.84 48.05
CA TYR A 192 1.31 2.54 47.77
C TYR A 192 0.52 1.78 46.70
N THR A 193 -0.80 1.73 46.83
CA THR A 193 -1.69 1.07 45.87
C THR A 193 -1.54 1.68 44.47
N GLN A 194 -1.62 3.01 44.36
CA GLN A 194 -1.39 3.74 43.11
C GLN A 194 0.00 3.47 42.49
N LYS A 195 1.05 3.34 43.30
CA LYS A 195 2.41 3.00 42.83
C LYS A 195 2.49 1.58 42.27
N VAL A 196 1.84 0.62 42.91
CA VAL A 196 1.77 -0.78 42.43
C VAL A 196 0.98 -0.84 41.12
N ASP A 197 -0.19 -0.20 41.06
CA ASP A 197 -1.04 -0.15 39.87
C ASP A 197 -0.33 0.52 38.69
N PHE A 198 0.36 1.65 38.92
CA PHE A 198 1.15 2.32 37.89
C PHE A 198 2.32 1.46 37.40
N THR A 199 2.98 0.72 38.31
CA THR A 199 4.06 -0.21 37.96
C THR A 199 3.54 -1.37 37.13
N ARG A 200 2.35 -1.89 37.48
CA ARG A 200 1.66 -2.95 36.74
C ARG A 200 1.25 -2.47 35.35
N LEU A 201 0.53 -1.35 35.25
CA LEU A 201 0.11 -0.75 33.99
C LEU A 201 1.31 -0.49 33.06
N LYS A 202 2.42 0.01 33.62
CA LYS A 202 3.67 0.21 32.86
C LYS A 202 4.23 -1.10 32.32
N SER A 203 4.20 -2.19 33.09
CA SER A 203 4.68 -3.50 32.63
C SER A 203 3.76 -4.13 31.58
N GLU A 204 2.44 -3.98 31.72
CA GLU A 204 1.45 -4.45 30.74
C GLU A 204 1.55 -3.66 29.43
N LEU A 205 1.65 -2.32 29.49
CA LEU A 205 1.90 -1.46 28.34
C LEU A 205 3.20 -1.84 27.62
N GLN A 206 4.31 -1.98 28.36
CA GLN A 206 5.60 -2.31 27.77
C GLN A 206 5.62 -3.73 27.16
N LEU A 207 4.78 -4.65 27.63
CA LEU A 207 4.60 -5.97 27.03
C LEU A 207 3.79 -5.88 25.72
N LEU A 208 2.70 -5.11 25.72
CA LEU A 208 1.88 -4.87 24.52
C LEU A 208 2.69 -4.16 23.43
N GLU A 209 3.38 -3.06 23.75
CA GLU A 209 4.26 -2.35 22.81
C GLU A 209 5.30 -3.28 22.17
N ARG A 210 5.89 -4.20 22.94
CA ARG A 210 6.82 -5.20 22.40
C ARG A 210 6.15 -6.27 21.54
N ASN A 211 4.94 -6.68 21.89
CA ASN A 211 4.18 -7.65 21.11
C ASN A 211 3.74 -7.06 19.77
N ASP A 212 3.10 -5.89 19.80
CA ASP A 212 2.65 -5.16 18.61
C ASP A 212 3.84 -4.81 17.71
N PHE A 213 4.96 -4.34 18.27
CA PHE A 213 6.17 -4.08 17.48
C PHE A 213 6.72 -5.37 16.83
N ALA A 214 6.73 -6.50 17.54
CA ALA A 214 7.17 -7.77 16.97
C ALA A 214 6.23 -8.27 15.86
N LEU A 215 4.92 -8.14 16.06
CA LEU A 215 3.90 -8.48 15.06
C LEU A 215 4.04 -7.60 13.81
N MET A 216 4.00 -6.27 13.97
CA MET A 216 4.19 -5.30 12.88
C MET A 216 5.51 -5.52 12.13
N LYS A 217 6.61 -5.80 12.84
CA LYS A 217 7.89 -6.12 12.21
C LYS A 217 7.82 -7.40 11.38
N SER A 218 7.25 -8.47 11.93
CA SER A 218 7.11 -9.75 11.21
C SER A 218 6.19 -9.63 9.98
N GLU A 219 5.13 -8.82 10.06
CA GLU A 219 4.28 -8.54 8.91
C GLU A 219 5.00 -7.68 7.86
N ASN A 220 5.77 -6.68 8.27
CA ASN A 220 6.57 -5.87 7.35
C ASN A 220 7.61 -6.74 6.60
N GLU A 221 8.35 -7.60 7.32
CA GLU A 221 9.29 -8.55 6.72
C GLU A 221 8.58 -9.52 5.75
N ARG A 222 7.39 -10.03 6.10
CA ARG A 222 6.55 -10.84 5.20
C ARG A 222 6.13 -10.08 3.95
N LEU A 223 5.63 -8.85 4.10
CA LEU A 223 5.19 -8.00 2.99
C LEU A 223 6.36 -7.63 2.06
N MET A 224 7.55 -7.36 2.60
CA MET A 224 8.75 -7.16 1.78
C MET A 224 9.12 -8.41 0.97
N ALA A 225 9.03 -9.60 1.57
CA ALA A 225 9.27 -10.86 0.86
C ALA A 225 8.22 -11.13 -0.24
N ASP A 226 6.95 -10.86 0.03
CA ASP A 226 5.87 -10.96 -0.95
C ASP A 226 6.04 -9.96 -2.10
N VAL A 227 6.46 -8.72 -1.83
CA VAL A 227 6.78 -7.70 -2.84
C VAL A 227 7.94 -8.14 -3.73
N GLU A 228 9.04 -8.65 -3.17
CA GLU A 228 10.18 -9.10 -3.99
C GLU A 228 9.82 -10.32 -4.85
N LYS A 229 9.06 -11.26 -4.30
CA LYS A 229 8.51 -12.40 -5.03
C LYS A 229 7.59 -11.96 -6.18
N LEU A 230 6.78 -10.92 -5.98
CA LEU A 230 5.90 -10.38 -7.02
C LEU A 230 6.70 -9.65 -8.12
N LYS A 231 7.74 -8.90 -7.75
CA LYS A 231 8.68 -8.26 -8.69
C LYS A 231 9.44 -9.29 -9.53
N GLN A 232 9.88 -10.39 -8.93
CA GLN A 232 10.56 -11.47 -9.66
C GLN A 232 9.61 -12.15 -10.66
N ARG A 233 8.38 -12.51 -10.23
CA ARG A 233 7.34 -13.03 -11.14
C ARG A 233 7.03 -12.09 -12.29
N LEU A 234 6.90 -10.78 -12.02
CA LEU A 234 6.64 -9.78 -13.06
C LEU A 234 7.78 -9.73 -14.09
N ARG A 235 9.04 -9.84 -13.66
CA ARG A 235 10.20 -9.92 -14.57
C ARG A 235 10.17 -11.17 -15.43
N GLU A 236 9.80 -12.32 -14.86
CA GLU A 236 9.65 -13.59 -15.58
C GLU A 236 8.51 -13.52 -16.61
N GLU A 237 7.35 -12.99 -16.23
CA GLU A 237 6.19 -12.75 -17.10
C GLU A 237 6.53 -11.80 -18.26
N ILE A 238 7.21 -10.67 -17.99
CA ILE A 238 7.66 -9.73 -19.02
C ILE A 238 8.65 -10.41 -19.98
N THR A 239 9.62 -11.16 -19.45
CA THR A 239 10.63 -11.84 -20.26
C THR A 239 9.99 -12.91 -21.14
N ARG A 240 9.08 -13.73 -20.58
CA ARG A 240 8.32 -14.75 -21.30
C ARG A 240 7.45 -14.15 -22.41
N THR A 241 6.70 -13.10 -22.09
CA THR A 241 5.82 -12.42 -23.05
C THR A 241 6.63 -11.77 -24.17
N THR A 242 7.74 -11.11 -23.84
CA THR A 242 8.66 -10.51 -24.83
C THR A 242 9.30 -11.57 -25.73
N ALA A 243 9.66 -12.73 -25.19
CA ALA A 243 10.17 -13.86 -25.97
C ALA A 243 9.09 -14.45 -26.89
N GLY A 244 7.85 -14.59 -26.41
CA GLY A 244 6.68 -15.00 -27.19
C GLY A 244 6.44 -14.09 -28.38
N VAL A 245 6.26 -12.78 -28.14
CA VAL A 245 6.04 -11.78 -29.20
C VAL A 245 7.19 -11.77 -30.24
N ARG A 246 8.44 -11.96 -29.81
CA ARG A 246 9.58 -12.09 -30.74
C ARG A 246 9.51 -13.36 -31.58
N LEU A 247 9.08 -14.48 -31.01
CA LEU A 247 8.88 -15.73 -31.75
C LEU A 247 7.73 -15.58 -32.75
N ASP A 248 6.59 -15.05 -32.32
CA ASP A 248 5.41 -14.83 -33.16
C ASP A 248 5.75 -13.97 -34.39
N LEU A 249 6.43 -12.84 -34.18
CA LEU A 249 6.90 -11.97 -35.28
C LEU A 249 7.90 -12.67 -36.22
N ASN A 250 8.77 -13.53 -35.69
CA ASN A 250 9.72 -14.28 -36.52
C ASN A 250 9.04 -15.38 -37.34
N LEU A 251 8.06 -16.08 -36.77
CA LEU A 251 7.25 -17.08 -37.47
C LEU A 251 6.38 -16.42 -38.54
N GLU A 252 5.73 -15.30 -38.22
CA GLU A 252 4.91 -14.53 -39.16
C GLU A 252 5.74 -13.95 -40.31
N LYS A 253 6.95 -13.44 -40.03
CA LYS A 253 7.90 -13.02 -41.07
C LYS A 253 8.35 -14.19 -41.96
N GLY A 254 8.49 -15.39 -41.39
CA GLY A 254 8.70 -16.63 -42.14
C GLY A 254 7.54 -16.93 -43.08
N ARG A 255 6.31 -16.96 -42.55
CA ARG A 255 5.07 -17.19 -43.30
C ARG A 255 4.91 -16.21 -44.46
N ILE A 256 5.08 -14.91 -44.22
CA ILE A 256 5.01 -13.87 -45.27
C ILE A 256 6.04 -14.11 -46.38
N ARG A 257 7.27 -14.51 -46.03
CA ARG A 257 8.32 -14.79 -47.02
C ARG A 257 7.97 -16.03 -47.85
N ASP A 258 7.47 -17.07 -47.22
CA ASP A 258 7.16 -18.33 -47.89
C ASP A 258 5.91 -18.17 -48.80
N GLU A 259 4.91 -17.40 -48.37
CA GLU A 259 3.77 -16.97 -49.21
C GLU A 259 4.22 -16.08 -50.37
N SER A 260 5.12 -15.12 -50.12
CA SER A 260 5.72 -14.28 -51.17
C SER A 260 6.47 -15.12 -52.21
N ALA A 261 7.20 -16.15 -51.79
CA ALA A 261 7.86 -17.09 -52.71
C ALA A 261 6.85 -17.89 -53.54
N VAL A 262 5.74 -18.37 -52.95
CA VAL A 262 4.65 -19.02 -53.68
C VAL A 262 4.02 -18.07 -54.71
N HIS A 263 3.80 -16.81 -54.37
CA HIS A 263 3.30 -15.81 -55.32
C HIS A 263 4.31 -15.54 -56.45
N ALA A 264 5.61 -15.45 -56.16
CA ALA A 264 6.64 -15.28 -57.17
C ALA A 264 6.73 -16.46 -58.14
N LEU A 265 6.52 -17.70 -57.66
CA LEU A 265 6.45 -18.88 -58.52
C LEU A 265 5.21 -18.86 -59.42
N LYS A 266 4.02 -18.55 -58.87
CA LYS A 266 2.78 -18.42 -59.66
C LYS A 266 2.88 -17.35 -60.74
N ILE A 267 3.53 -16.22 -60.45
CA ILE A 267 3.78 -15.16 -61.44
C ILE A 267 4.65 -15.71 -62.58
N LYS A 268 5.77 -16.39 -62.28
CA LYS A 268 6.63 -17.00 -63.31
C LYS A 268 5.92 -18.07 -64.14
N GLU A 269 5.10 -18.90 -63.51
CA GLU A 269 4.29 -19.92 -64.23
C GLU A 269 3.34 -19.24 -65.23
N VAL A 270 2.61 -18.21 -64.80
CA VAL A 270 1.74 -17.42 -65.69
C VAL A 270 2.53 -16.70 -66.79
N ASP A 271 3.71 -16.16 -66.48
CA ASP A 271 4.59 -15.48 -67.44
C ASP A 271 5.06 -16.44 -68.55
N THR A 272 5.60 -17.62 -68.18
CA THR A 272 5.98 -18.66 -69.15
C THR A 272 4.80 -19.19 -69.96
N ARG A 273 3.60 -19.25 -69.36
CA ARG A 273 2.38 -19.59 -70.08
C ARG A 273 2.01 -18.53 -71.11
N ILE A 274 2.07 -17.25 -70.76
CA ILE A 274 1.85 -16.13 -71.70
C ILE A 274 2.84 -16.19 -72.85
N GLU A 275 4.13 -16.42 -72.59
CA GLU A 275 5.14 -16.61 -73.66
C GLU A 275 4.78 -17.78 -74.60
N SER A 276 4.33 -18.90 -74.05
CA SER A 276 3.91 -20.07 -74.83
C SER A 276 2.65 -19.79 -75.68
N GLU A 277 1.67 -19.06 -75.14
CA GLU A 277 0.46 -18.66 -75.85
C GLU A 277 0.80 -17.65 -76.97
N ILE A 278 1.72 -16.71 -76.74
CA ILE A 278 2.26 -15.79 -77.77
C ILE A 278 2.98 -16.55 -78.88
N ALA A 279 3.81 -17.54 -78.55
CA ALA A 279 4.50 -18.38 -79.55
C ALA A 279 3.50 -19.22 -80.38
N GLY A 280 2.45 -19.74 -79.73
CA GLY A 280 1.32 -20.42 -80.38
C GLY A 280 0.57 -19.51 -81.35
N LEU A 281 0.19 -18.31 -80.92
CA LEU A 281 -0.46 -17.29 -81.76
C LEU A 281 0.43 -16.84 -82.93
N ARG A 282 1.74 -16.67 -82.71
CA ARG A 282 2.69 -16.37 -83.78
C ARG A 282 2.72 -17.49 -84.82
N THR A 283 2.65 -18.73 -84.39
CA THR A 283 2.65 -19.91 -85.28
C THR A 283 1.34 -20.03 -86.05
N SER A 284 0.19 -19.82 -85.41
CA SER A 284 -1.11 -19.85 -86.07
C SER A 284 -1.25 -18.73 -87.11
N ILE A 285 -0.70 -17.53 -86.85
CA ILE A 285 -0.62 -16.42 -87.83
C ILE A 285 0.24 -16.80 -89.04
N GLN A 286 1.39 -17.47 -88.84
CA GLN A 286 2.23 -17.91 -89.97
C GLN A 286 1.54 -19.00 -90.80
N SER A 287 0.85 -19.94 -90.15
CA SER A 287 -0.01 -20.93 -90.83
C SER A 287 -1.12 -20.26 -91.64
N ALA A 288 -1.84 -19.30 -91.05
CA ALA A 288 -2.88 -18.54 -91.74
C ALA A 288 -2.34 -17.78 -92.98
N LYS A 289 -1.17 -17.15 -92.87
CA LYS A 289 -0.49 -16.51 -94.01
C LYS A 289 -0.15 -17.53 -95.11
N PHE A 290 0.37 -18.70 -94.75
CA PHE A 290 0.71 -19.74 -95.72
C PHE A 290 -0.54 -20.30 -96.42
N ASN A 291 -1.64 -20.51 -95.70
CA ASN A 291 -2.92 -20.93 -96.28
C ASN A 291 -3.45 -19.90 -97.30
N VAL A 292 -3.41 -18.60 -96.97
CA VAL A 292 -3.78 -17.53 -97.92
C VAL A 292 -2.88 -17.56 -99.17
N LEU A 293 -1.59 -17.81 -99.00
CA LEU A 293 -0.62 -17.89 -100.09
C LEU A 293 -0.89 -19.13 -100.98
N GLN A 294 -1.26 -20.27 -100.40
CA GLN A 294 -1.72 -21.45 -101.14
C GLN A 294 -2.99 -21.18 -101.94
N TYR A 295 -4.01 -20.52 -101.35
CA TYR A 295 -5.22 -20.14 -102.08
C TYR A 295 -4.90 -19.19 -103.24
N LEU A 296 -4.01 -18.22 -103.03
CA LEU A 296 -3.57 -17.30 -104.09
C LEU A 296 -2.88 -18.04 -105.25
N VAL A 297 -1.99 -18.99 -104.94
CA VAL A 297 -1.35 -19.85 -105.96
C VAL A 297 -2.40 -20.68 -106.71
N GLY A 298 -3.34 -21.31 -106.00
CA GLY A 298 -4.42 -22.09 -106.62
C GLY A 298 -5.29 -21.26 -107.56
N VAL A 299 -5.71 -20.06 -107.15
CA VAL A 299 -6.51 -19.14 -107.98
C VAL A 299 -5.70 -18.62 -109.18
N ALA A 300 -4.43 -18.24 -108.99
CA ALA A 300 -3.57 -17.77 -110.07
C ALA A 300 -3.29 -18.87 -111.11
N THR A 301 -3.04 -20.11 -110.67
CA THR A 301 -2.87 -21.27 -111.56
C THR A 301 -4.18 -21.61 -112.29
N GLY A 302 -5.33 -21.57 -111.61
CA GLY A 302 -6.63 -21.79 -112.23
C GLY A 302 -6.97 -20.73 -113.29
N ALA A 303 -6.75 -19.45 -112.98
CA ALA A 303 -6.94 -18.35 -113.92
C ALA A 303 -5.99 -18.45 -115.11
N GLY A 304 -4.71 -18.80 -114.89
CA GLY A 304 -3.73 -19.03 -115.95
C GLY A 304 -4.11 -20.21 -116.86
N ALA A 305 -4.61 -21.32 -116.30
CA ALA A 305 -5.09 -22.45 -117.06
C ALA A 305 -6.32 -22.10 -117.92
N LEU A 306 -7.27 -21.33 -117.38
CA LEU A 306 -8.42 -20.82 -118.13
C LEU A 306 -8.01 -19.86 -119.25
N LEU A 307 -7.04 -18.98 -119.01
CA LEU A 307 -6.50 -18.07 -120.03
C LEU A 307 -5.82 -18.85 -121.17
N LEU A 308 -5.02 -19.87 -120.85
CA LEU A 308 -4.40 -20.76 -121.84
C LEU A 308 -5.45 -21.57 -122.63
N ALA A 309 -6.52 -22.04 -121.97
CA ALA A 309 -7.63 -22.71 -122.63
C ALA A 309 -8.39 -21.77 -123.59
N TYR A 310 -8.63 -20.51 -123.18
CA TYR A 310 -9.25 -19.48 -124.02
C TYR A 310 -8.40 -19.13 -125.23
N LEU A 311 -7.09 -18.88 -125.04
CA LEU A 311 -6.14 -18.65 -126.14
C LEU A 311 -6.02 -19.84 -127.10
N ARG A 312 -6.28 -21.07 -126.62
CA ARG A 312 -6.37 -22.27 -127.47
C ARG A 312 -7.70 -22.41 -128.20
N MET A 313 -8.80 -21.86 -127.67
CA MET A 313 -10.11 -21.86 -128.34
C MET A 313 -10.18 -20.82 -129.46
N PHE A 314 -9.38 -19.75 -129.37
CA PHE A 314 -9.35 -18.63 -130.33
C PHE A 314 -8.29 -18.78 -131.44
N ARG A 315 -7.65 -19.95 -131.57
CA ARG A 315 -6.58 -20.23 -132.55
C ARG A 315 -6.75 -21.59 -133.23
#